data_AF-A0A195BCS7-F1
#
_entry.id   AF-A0A195BCS7-F1
#
_cell.length_a   1.000
_cell.length_b   1.000
_cell.length_c   1.000
_cell.angle_alpha   90.00
_cell.angle_beta   90.00
_cell.angle_gamma   90.00
#
_symmetry.space_group_name_H-M   'P 1'
#
loop_
_entity.id
_entity.type
_entity.pdbx_description
1 polymer ?
#
loop_
_entity_poly.entity_id
_entity_poly.type
_entity_poly.pdbx_seq_one_letter_code
_entity_poly.pdbx_strand_id
1 'polypeptide(L)'
;MGDISQTQQIIIRNAQQDESKSPSFVTKRDRIAKQYYIIRSWRPRNDVYITPLFSIEKPYFSLNNTLDDLFQYLFHRLDPLMRARRIIVQLWPLIVGRGILISTTVITSLYLNYRFRARMKIRNYGILPTVLGLAVSPAAVTAIVHTELIMNKLLLLEIPCPLCMESKSALMQICSGVFLPLILIPFANFSVAAGSGVYNVPHITDIRGIYRRILSIYQPMFPKIAMIFTFHALLAGFITYSEIKSYLRMLDMQYLIKEEKEQEFKNNIV
;
A
#
# COMPACT_ATOMS: atom_id res chain seq x y z
N MET A 1 58.58 3.45 -33.26
CA MET A 1 58.22 4.31 -32.11
C MET A 1 57.36 5.42 -32.67
N GLY A 2 56.05 5.52 -32.49
CA GLY A 2 55.06 4.79 -31.70
C GLY A 2 53.80 5.68 -31.80
N ASP A 3 52.73 5.13 -32.35
CA ASP A 3 51.44 5.80 -32.53
C ASP A 3 50.79 6.17 -31.19
N ILE A 4 49.87 7.14 -31.22
CA ILE A 4 48.47 7.06 -30.75
C ILE A 4 47.94 8.50 -30.60
N SER A 5 47.22 8.99 -31.61
CA SER A 5 46.25 10.08 -31.42
C SER A 5 44.88 9.46 -31.13
N GLN A 6 44.43 9.56 -29.88
CA GLN A 6 43.10 9.10 -29.48
C GLN A 6 42.06 10.18 -29.81
N THR A 7 41.35 9.99 -30.92
CA THR A 7 40.14 10.75 -31.25
C THR A 7 38.99 10.26 -30.38
N GLN A 8 38.51 11.09 -29.45
CA GLN A 8 37.26 10.82 -28.71
C GLN A 8 36.08 10.83 -29.68
N GLN A 9 35.50 9.66 -29.95
CA GLN A 9 34.17 9.56 -30.54
C GLN A 9 33.13 9.98 -29.51
N ILE A 10 32.65 11.21 -29.63
CA ILE A 10 31.42 11.65 -28.98
C ILE A 10 30.28 10.97 -29.73
N ILE A 11 29.69 9.95 -29.11
CA ILE A 11 28.45 9.32 -29.59
C ILE A 11 27.33 10.34 -29.34
N ILE A 12 27.01 11.14 -30.36
CA ILE A 12 25.80 11.95 -30.39
C ILE A 12 24.64 10.96 -30.56
N ARG A 13 23.93 10.63 -29.47
CA ARG A 13 22.60 10.02 -29.59
C ARG A 13 21.72 11.05 -30.30
N ASN A 14 21.27 10.71 -31.51
CA ASN A 14 20.38 11.54 -32.30
C ASN A 14 19.10 11.84 -31.50
N ALA A 15 18.87 13.12 -31.21
CA ALA A 15 17.69 13.65 -30.53
C ALA A 15 16.41 13.59 -31.40
N GLN A 16 16.46 12.92 -32.55
CA GLN A 16 15.42 12.92 -33.59
C GLN A 16 14.41 11.78 -33.45
N GLN A 17 14.52 10.95 -32.41
CA GLN A 17 13.63 9.81 -32.16
C GLN A 17 12.64 10.05 -31.01
N ASP A 18 12.38 11.33 -30.70
CA ASP A 18 11.42 11.76 -29.67
C ASP A 18 10.04 12.19 -30.24
N GLU A 19 9.87 12.21 -31.57
CA GLU A 19 8.69 12.82 -32.22
C GLU A 19 7.45 11.91 -32.36
N SER A 20 7.49 10.62 -32.03
CA SER A 20 6.30 9.73 -32.08
C SER A 20 5.61 9.51 -30.73
N LYS A 21 6.05 10.21 -29.68
CA LYS A 21 5.48 10.12 -28.34
C LYS A 21 4.10 10.79 -28.34
N SER A 22 3.06 10.13 -27.85
CA SER A 22 1.83 10.84 -27.45
C SER A 22 2.24 11.89 -26.40
N PRO A 23 2.24 13.19 -26.76
CA PRO A 23 2.95 14.19 -25.98
C PRO A 23 2.31 14.38 -24.61
N SER A 24 1.02 14.04 -24.46
CA SER A 24 0.29 14.12 -23.20
C SER A 24 0.69 13.05 -22.18
N PHE A 25 1.00 11.82 -22.62
CA PHE A 25 1.32 10.71 -21.71
C PHE A 25 2.74 10.81 -21.18
N VAL A 26 3.71 11.12 -22.05
CA VAL A 26 5.13 11.27 -21.68
C VAL A 26 5.32 12.46 -20.74
N THR A 27 4.70 13.60 -21.04
CA THR A 27 4.79 14.79 -20.17
C THR A 27 4.14 14.60 -18.80
N LYS A 28 3.12 13.74 -18.67
CA LYS A 28 2.49 13.43 -17.38
C LYS A 28 3.37 12.49 -16.55
N ARG A 29 3.93 11.46 -17.19
CA ARG A 29 4.88 10.53 -16.57
C ARG A 29 6.14 11.23 -16.07
N ASP A 30 6.76 12.07 -16.90
CA ASP A 30 7.99 12.78 -16.54
C ASP A 30 7.77 13.77 -15.41
N ARG A 31 6.60 14.39 -15.33
CA ARG A 31 6.21 15.23 -14.17
C ARG A 31 6.15 14.41 -12.88
N ILE A 32 5.52 13.24 -12.92
CA ILE A 32 5.40 12.35 -11.74
C ILE A 32 6.79 11.81 -11.34
N ALA A 33 7.59 11.37 -12.32
CA ALA A 33 8.94 10.87 -12.09
C ALA A 33 9.86 11.96 -11.52
N LYS A 34 9.77 13.19 -12.03
CA LYS A 34 10.52 14.35 -11.54
C LYS A 34 10.09 14.74 -10.13
N GLN A 35 8.80 14.78 -9.82
CA GLN A 35 8.32 15.01 -8.45
C GLN A 35 8.78 13.91 -7.49
N TYR A 36 8.71 12.65 -7.89
CA TYR A 36 9.16 11.52 -7.08
C TYR A 36 10.67 11.56 -6.86
N TYR A 37 11.45 11.91 -7.89
CA TYR A 37 12.89 12.11 -7.80
C TYR A 37 13.25 13.24 -6.85
N ILE A 38 12.55 14.39 -6.93
CA ILE A 38 12.74 15.52 -6.02
C ILE A 38 12.45 15.09 -4.58
N ILE A 39 11.31 14.44 -4.32
CA ILE A 39 10.95 13.99 -2.96
C ILE A 39 11.96 12.98 -2.42
N ARG A 40 12.55 12.13 -3.28
CA ARG A 40 13.59 11.18 -2.90
C ARG A 40 14.96 11.83 -2.69
N SER A 41 15.27 12.91 -3.40
CA SER A 41 16.54 13.63 -3.24
C SER A 41 16.55 14.51 -1.98
N TRP A 42 15.37 14.77 -1.38
CA TRP A 42 15.25 15.25 -0.01
C TRP A 42 15.67 14.16 1.00
N ARG A 43 16.98 13.96 1.15
CA ARG A 43 17.54 13.13 2.23
C ARG A 43 17.59 13.96 3.52
N PRO A 44 16.83 13.64 4.59
CA PRO A 44 17.06 14.25 5.90
C PRO A 44 18.46 13.87 6.37
N ARG A 45 19.22 14.83 6.90
CA ARG A 45 20.68 14.74 7.14
C ARG A 45 21.13 13.74 8.22
N ASN A 46 20.25 12.89 8.74
CA ASN A 46 20.55 11.96 9.83
C ASN A 46 20.16 10.53 9.43
N ASP A 47 21.11 9.83 8.80
CA ASP A 47 21.00 8.42 8.41
C ASP A 47 21.19 7.52 9.65
N VAL A 48 20.10 6.99 10.21
CA VAL A 48 20.15 5.78 11.06
C VAL A 48 19.82 4.60 10.15
N TYR A 49 20.86 3.81 9.84
CA TYR A 49 20.78 2.65 8.97
C TYR A 49 19.94 1.54 9.61
N ILE A 50 18.81 1.20 9.00
CA ILE A 50 18.21 -0.13 9.11
C ILE A 50 18.60 -0.88 7.84
N THR A 51 19.66 -1.67 7.92
CA THR A 51 20.05 -2.64 6.90
C THR A 51 19.04 -3.78 6.84
N PRO A 52 18.45 -4.12 5.67
CA PRO A 52 17.79 -5.39 5.50
C PRO A 52 18.85 -6.49 5.32
N LEU A 53 18.82 -7.44 6.24
CA LEU A 53 19.65 -8.64 6.25
C LEU A 53 19.12 -9.62 5.18
N PHE A 54 19.51 -9.48 3.92
CA PHE A 54 19.39 -10.53 2.90
C PHE A 54 20.35 -10.24 1.73
N SER A 55 21.64 -10.48 1.96
CA SER A 55 22.62 -10.72 0.90
C SER A 55 22.65 -12.22 0.63
N ILE A 56 22.12 -12.64 -0.51
CA ILE A 56 22.41 -13.96 -1.07
C ILE A 56 23.59 -13.74 -2.03
N GLU A 57 24.78 -14.13 -1.59
CA GLU A 57 25.94 -14.29 -2.47
C GLU A 57 25.59 -15.26 -3.60
N LYS A 58 25.85 -14.85 -4.84
CA LYS A 58 25.87 -15.77 -5.97
C LYS A 58 27.32 -16.24 -6.15
N PRO A 59 27.60 -17.55 -6.11
CA PRO A 59 28.91 -18.05 -6.47
C PRO A 59 29.09 -17.98 -8.00
N TYR A 60 30.21 -17.39 -8.43
CA TYR A 60 30.72 -17.53 -9.79
C TYR A 60 31.42 -18.89 -9.89
N PHE A 61 30.83 -19.83 -10.63
CA PHE A 61 31.45 -21.10 -10.98
C PHE A 61 31.57 -21.16 -12.50
N SER A 62 32.80 -21.28 -13.00
CA SER A 62 33.11 -21.45 -14.42
C SER A 62 32.98 -22.92 -14.77
N LEU A 63 32.08 -23.29 -15.69
CA LEU A 63 31.92 -24.67 -16.13
C LEU A 63 31.60 -24.76 -17.64
N ASN A 64 32.21 -25.76 -18.28
CA ASN A 64 32.28 -26.03 -19.73
C ASN A 64 31.01 -25.84 -20.57
N ASN A 65 31.25 -25.51 -21.86
CA ASN A 65 30.31 -25.19 -22.94
C ASN A 65 29.11 -26.14 -23.16
N THR A 66 29.11 -27.37 -22.63
CA THR A 66 27.99 -28.33 -22.72
C THR A 66 26.95 -28.16 -21.60
N LEU A 67 27.36 -27.58 -20.47
CA LEU A 67 26.46 -27.26 -19.36
C LEU A 67 25.73 -25.94 -19.58
N ASP A 68 26.32 -25.01 -20.35
CA ASP A 68 25.67 -23.75 -20.73
C ASP A 68 24.41 -23.97 -21.59
N ASP A 69 24.41 -24.94 -22.51
CA ASP A 69 23.24 -25.31 -23.31
C ASP A 69 22.13 -25.93 -22.46
N LEU A 70 22.49 -26.80 -21.51
CA LEU A 70 21.55 -27.40 -20.57
C LEU A 70 21.00 -26.34 -19.59
N PHE A 71 21.85 -25.40 -19.16
CA PHE A 71 21.44 -24.26 -18.35
C PHE A 71 20.52 -23.33 -19.12
N GLN A 72 20.81 -23.00 -20.38
CA GLN A 72 19.91 -22.21 -21.23
C GLN A 72 18.55 -22.89 -21.41
N TYR A 73 18.52 -24.20 -21.61
CA TYR A 73 17.27 -24.95 -21.76
C TYR A 73 16.43 -24.99 -20.46
N LEU A 74 17.08 -25.22 -19.30
CA LEU A 74 16.43 -25.16 -17.98
C LEU A 74 16.00 -23.74 -17.61
N PHE A 75 16.80 -22.72 -17.94
CA PHE A 75 16.50 -21.31 -17.69
C PHE A 75 15.32 -20.84 -18.55
N HIS A 76 15.26 -21.25 -19.82
CA HIS A 76 14.15 -20.98 -20.73
C HIS A 76 12.84 -21.68 -20.30
N ARG A 77 12.92 -22.82 -19.59
CA ARG A 77 11.76 -23.56 -19.09
C ARG A 77 11.28 -23.12 -17.70
N LEU A 78 12.19 -22.64 -16.85
CA LEU A 78 11.89 -22.03 -15.55
C LEU A 78 11.55 -20.54 -15.65
N ASP A 79 11.85 -19.92 -16.79
CA ASP A 79 11.60 -18.51 -17.08
C ASP A 79 10.15 -18.03 -16.88
N PRO A 80 9.11 -18.76 -17.31
CA PRO A 80 7.73 -18.34 -17.06
C PRO A 80 7.36 -18.37 -15.56
N LEU A 81 7.90 -19.34 -14.80
CA LEU A 81 7.61 -19.49 -13.37
C LEU A 81 8.41 -18.48 -12.53
N MET A 82 9.65 -18.21 -12.93
CA MET A 82 10.50 -17.15 -12.38
C MET A 82 9.99 -15.76 -12.73
N ARG A 83 9.46 -15.53 -13.95
CA ARG A 83 8.75 -14.29 -14.33
C ARG A 83 7.49 -14.11 -13.52
N ALA A 84 6.66 -15.15 -13.40
CA ALA A 84 5.43 -15.07 -12.60
C ALA A 84 5.73 -14.72 -11.13
N ARG A 85 6.71 -15.40 -10.51
CA ARG A 85 7.16 -15.05 -9.16
C ARG A 85 7.68 -13.62 -9.06
N ARG A 86 8.47 -13.17 -10.04
CA ARG A 86 9.05 -11.82 -10.05
C ARG A 86 7.98 -10.73 -10.24
N ILE A 87 6.97 -10.98 -11.09
CA ILE A 87 5.82 -10.09 -11.31
C ILE A 87 4.94 -10.03 -10.06
N ILE A 88 4.63 -11.18 -9.42
CA ILE A 88 3.84 -11.22 -8.18
C ILE A 88 4.54 -10.46 -7.07
N VAL A 89 5.85 -10.66 -6.88
CA VAL A 89 6.64 -9.95 -5.87
C VAL A 89 6.78 -8.46 -6.20
N GLN A 90 6.66 -8.05 -7.47
CA GLN A 90 6.67 -6.63 -7.84
C GLN A 90 5.30 -5.97 -7.70
N LEU A 91 4.21 -6.73 -7.83
CA LEU A 91 2.83 -6.21 -7.83
C LEU A 91 2.07 -6.50 -6.52
N TRP A 92 2.71 -7.14 -5.53
CA TRP A 92 2.07 -7.50 -4.27
C TRP A 92 1.33 -6.34 -3.58
N PRO A 93 1.81 -5.07 -3.59
CA PRO A 93 1.11 -4.01 -2.87
C PRO A 93 -0.25 -3.70 -3.50
N LEU A 94 -0.36 -3.79 -4.84
CA LEU A 94 -1.62 -3.54 -5.54
C LEU A 94 -2.66 -4.63 -5.28
N ILE A 95 -2.22 -5.88 -5.16
CA ILE A 95 -3.11 -7.04 -4.99
C ILE A 95 -3.49 -7.23 -3.51
N VAL A 96 -2.49 -7.19 -2.63
CA VAL A 96 -2.61 -7.60 -1.23
C VAL A 96 -2.77 -6.40 -0.29
N GLY A 97 -2.34 -5.20 -0.68
CA GLY A 97 -2.35 -4.00 0.16
C GLY A 97 -3.73 -3.67 0.74
N ARG A 98 -4.76 -3.67 -0.11
CA ARG A 98 -6.15 -3.48 0.33
C ARG A 98 -6.59 -4.53 1.36
N GLY A 99 -6.23 -5.79 1.15
CA GLY A 99 -6.55 -6.88 2.07
C GLY A 99 -5.95 -6.66 3.45
N ILE A 100 -4.67 -6.27 3.52
CA ILE A 100 -3.96 -5.99 4.77
C ILE A 100 -4.65 -4.85 5.55
N LEU A 101 -5.02 -3.76 4.87
CA LEU A 101 -5.69 -2.63 5.50
C LEU A 101 -7.07 -3.01 6.05
N ILE A 102 -7.85 -3.79 5.30
CA ILE A 102 -9.14 -4.30 5.73
C ILE A 102 -8.99 -5.22 6.95
N SER A 103 -8.09 -6.20 6.88
CA SER A 103 -7.85 -7.15 7.98
C SER A 103 -7.43 -6.43 9.26
N THR A 104 -6.55 -5.42 9.13
CA THR A 104 -6.11 -4.62 10.27
C THR A 104 -7.28 -3.88 10.91
N THR A 105 -8.13 -3.25 10.10
CA THR A 105 -9.35 -2.58 10.57
C THR A 105 -10.30 -3.53 11.30
N VAL A 106 -10.49 -4.75 10.78
CA VAL A 106 -11.33 -5.78 11.43
C VAL A 106 -10.75 -6.16 12.79
N ILE A 107 -9.46 -6.51 12.84
CA ILE A 107 -8.78 -6.91 14.07
C ILE A 107 -8.88 -5.82 15.13
N THR A 108 -8.61 -4.57 14.75
CA THR A 108 -8.72 -3.40 15.63
C THR A 108 -10.15 -3.22 16.16
N SER A 109 -11.15 -3.33 15.29
CA SER A 109 -12.57 -3.18 15.68
C SER A 109 -13.02 -4.26 16.65
N LEU A 110 -12.62 -5.51 16.41
CA LEU A 110 -12.89 -6.63 17.32
C LEU A 110 -12.18 -6.49 18.66
N TYR A 111 -10.91 -6.08 18.65
CA TYR A 111 -10.14 -5.83 19.86
C TYR A 111 -10.77 -4.75 20.74
N LEU A 112 -11.13 -3.60 20.13
CA LEU A 112 -11.78 -2.51 20.85
C LEU A 112 -13.14 -2.93 21.41
N ASN A 113 -13.94 -3.66 20.62
CA ASN A 113 -15.24 -4.17 21.06
C ASN A 113 -15.10 -5.13 22.25
N TYR A 114 -14.17 -6.09 22.18
CA TYR A 114 -13.89 -7.03 23.25
C TYR A 114 -13.55 -6.31 24.56
N ARG A 115 -12.65 -5.32 24.49
CA ARG A 115 -12.23 -4.54 25.67
C ARG A 115 -13.35 -3.66 26.22
N PHE A 116 -14.14 -3.04 25.35
CA PHE A 116 -15.30 -2.23 25.73
C PHE A 116 -16.37 -3.08 26.45
N ARG A 117 -16.69 -4.25 25.90
CA ARG A 117 -17.65 -5.20 26.50
C ARG A 117 -17.17 -5.72 27.85
N ALA A 118 -15.89 -6.02 27.99
CA ALA A 118 -15.30 -6.43 29.27
C ALA A 118 -15.49 -5.35 30.36
N ARG A 119 -15.40 -4.06 29.99
CA ARG A 119 -15.63 -2.94 30.92
C ARG A 119 -17.10 -2.75 31.30
N MET A 120 -18.01 -2.97 30.35
CA MET A 120 -19.45 -2.90 30.61
C MET A 120 -20.01 -4.17 31.26
N LYS A 121 -19.21 -5.22 31.41
CA LYS A 121 -19.62 -6.53 31.96
C LYS A 121 -20.79 -7.17 31.21
N ILE A 122 -20.96 -6.82 29.94
CA ILE A 122 -21.94 -7.47 29.06
C ILE A 122 -21.29 -8.75 28.59
N ARG A 123 -21.75 -9.89 29.12
CA ARG A 123 -21.17 -11.22 28.87
C ARG A 123 -21.43 -11.69 27.43
N ASN A 124 -22.11 -12.82 27.25
CA ASN A 124 -22.35 -13.41 25.93
C ASN A 124 -23.52 -12.77 25.18
N TYR A 125 -24.27 -11.88 25.83
CA TYR A 125 -25.48 -11.29 25.25
C TYR A 125 -25.15 -10.34 24.09
N GLY A 126 -25.71 -10.63 22.91
CA GLY A 126 -25.50 -9.84 21.69
C GLY A 126 -24.05 -9.78 21.21
N ILE A 127 -23.22 -10.80 21.51
CA ILE A 127 -21.85 -10.89 20.98
C ILE A 127 -21.84 -11.04 19.46
N LEU A 128 -22.67 -11.92 18.92
CA LEU A 128 -22.75 -12.20 17.49
C LEU A 128 -23.14 -10.96 16.65
N PRO A 129 -24.25 -10.24 16.96
CA PRO A 129 -24.62 -9.06 16.19
C PRO A 129 -23.60 -7.91 16.31
N THR A 130 -23.00 -7.71 17.49
CA THR A 130 -21.98 -6.65 17.66
C THR A 130 -20.69 -6.98 16.94
N VAL A 131 -20.20 -8.22 17.03
CA VAL A 131 -18.98 -8.68 16.34
C VAL A 131 -19.15 -8.60 14.82
N LEU A 132 -20.27 -9.11 14.27
CA LEU A 132 -20.51 -9.06 12.83
C LEU A 132 -20.64 -7.62 12.33
N GLY A 133 -21.45 -6.79 12.99
CA GLY A 133 -21.64 -5.40 12.59
C GLY A 133 -20.34 -4.59 12.64
N LEU A 134 -19.54 -4.78 13.68
CA LEU A 134 -18.28 -4.06 13.88
C LEU A 134 -17.11 -4.63 13.08
N ALA A 135 -17.19 -5.87 12.59
CA ALA A 135 -16.23 -6.39 11.61
C ALA A 135 -16.56 -5.88 10.21
N VAL A 136 -17.82 -6.04 9.79
CA VAL A 136 -18.25 -5.79 8.40
C VAL A 136 -18.28 -4.30 8.08
N SER A 137 -18.85 -3.46 8.96
CA SER A 137 -19.03 -2.03 8.63
C SER A 137 -17.71 -1.27 8.46
N PRO A 138 -16.69 -1.37 9.35
CA PRO A 138 -15.45 -0.64 9.17
C PRO A 138 -14.60 -1.25 8.04
N ALA A 139 -14.70 -2.56 7.81
CA ALA A 139 -14.08 -3.23 6.68
C ALA A 139 -14.62 -2.73 5.33
N ALA A 140 -15.96 -2.66 5.20
CA ALA A 140 -16.61 -2.19 3.99
C ALA A 140 -16.23 -0.73 3.68
N VAL A 141 -16.28 0.15 4.69
CA VAL A 141 -15.86 1.56 4.54
C VAL A 141 -14.40 1.65 4.11
N THR A 142 -13.50 0.90 4.76
CA THR A 142 -12.08 0.86 4.39
C THR A 142 -11.88 0.38 2.96
N ALA A 143 -12.59 -0.67 2.55
CA ALA A 143 -12.49 -1.23 1.20
C ALA A 143 -12.94 -0.25 0.11
N ILE A 144 -14.07 0.41 0.32
CA ILE A 144 -14.65 1.39 -0.61
C ILE A 144 -13.71 2.59 -0.72
N VAL A 145 -13.36 3.18 0.42
CA VAL A 145 -12.55 4.40 0.48
C VAL A 145 -11.17 4.18 -0.12
N HIS A 146 -10.50 3.06 0.19
CA HIS A 146 -9.18 2.76 -0.39
C HIS A 146 -9.26 2.55 -1.90
N THR A 147 -10.32 1.87 -2.38
CA THR A 147 -10.51 1.64 -3.81
C THR A 147 -10.75 2.95 -4.55
N GLU A 148 -11.67 3.79 -4.06
CA GLU A 148 -12.04 5.03 -4.75
C GLU A 148 -10.96 6.12 -4.69
N LEU A 149 -10.34 6.29 -3.53
CA LEU A 149 -9.45 7.43 -3.30
C LEU A 149 -8.00 7.13 -3.63
N ILE A 150 -7.58 5.87 -3.55
CA ILE A 150 -6.20 5.46 -3.82
C ILE A 150 -6.12 4.70 -5.13
N MET A 151 -6.76 3.54 -5.24
CA MET A 151 -6.61 2.66 -6.41
C MET A 151 -7.12 3.30 -7.71
N ASN A 152 -8.33 3.86 -7.72
CA ASN A 152 -8.90 4.48 -8.91
C ASN A 152 -8.04 5.67 -9.36
N LYS A 153 -7.63 6.55 -8.44
CA LYS A 153 -6.76 7.70 -8.75
C LYS A 153 -5.38 7.27 -9.28
N LEU A 154 -4.84 6.17 -8.77
CA LEU A 154 -3.59 5.60 -9.25
C LEU A 154 -3.75 5.04 -10.67
N LEU A 155 -4.83 4.31 -10.94
CA LEU A 155 -5.12 3.73 -12.27
C LEU A 155 -5.41 4.80 -13.34
N LEU A 156 -6.10 5.89 -12.99
CA LEU A 156 -6.33 7.03 -13.88
C LEU A 156 -5.07 7.90 -14.11
N LEU A 157 -3.92 7.51 -13.55
CA LEU A 157 -2.65 8.25 -13.62
C LEU A 157 -2.82 9.71 -13.17
N GLU A 158 -3.74 9.98 -12.26
CA GLU A 158 -4.05 11.32 -11.77
C GLU A 158 -3.37 11.52 -10.41
N ILE A 159 -2.04 11.60 -10.43
CA ILE A 159 -1.21 11.76 -9.23
C ILE A 159 -0.81 13.24 -9.14
N PRO A 160 -1.54 14.08 -8.37
CA PRO A 160 -1.16 15.49 -8.21
C PRO A 160 0.10 15.64 -7.34
N CYS A 161 0.24 14.81 -6.29
CA CYS A 161 1.45 14.68 -5.49
C CYS A 161 1.45 13.38 -4.66
N PRO A 162 2.55 12.61 -4.62
CA PRO A 162 2.60 11.31 -3.94
C PRO A 162 2.49 11.44 -2.41
N LEU A 163 3.03 12.51 -1.82
CA LEU A 163 2.93 12.76 -0.38
C LEU A 163 1.49 13.02 0.07
N CYS A 164 0.68 13.70 -0.75
CA CYS A 164 -0.75 13.93 -0.44
C CYS A 164 -1.54 12.63 -0.52
N MET A 165 -1.22 11.76 -1.48
CA MET A 165 -1.86 10.44 -1.56
C MET A 165 -1.54 9.58 -0.33
N GLU A 166 -0.30 9.62 0.13
CA GLU A 166 0.13 8.93 1.35
C GLU A 166 -0.58 9.47 2.60
N SER A 167 -0.59 10.79 2.81
CA SER A 167 -1.24 11.42 3.96
C SER A 167 -2.76 11.23 3.94
N LYS A 168 -3.38 11.28 2.76
CA LYS A 168 -4.80 11.00 2.56
C LYS A 168 -5.14 9.55 2.90
N SER A 169 -4.32 8.59 2.44
CA SER A 169 -4.48 7.18 2.79
C SER A 169 -4.39 6.96 4.30
N ALA A 170 -3.38 7.54 4.96
CA ALA A 170 -3.21 7.46 6.41
C ALA A 170 -4.40 8.04 7.17
N LEU A 171 -4.89 9.22 6.77
CA LEU A 171 -6.06 9.85 7.38
C LEU A 171 -7.31 8.98 7.22
N MET A 172 -7.56 8.45 6.02
CA MET A 172 -8.72 7.61 5.76
C MET A 172 -8.67 6.30 6.53
N GLN A 173 -7.49 5.66 6.61
CA GLN A 173 -7.30 4.43 7.38
C GLN A 173 -7.48 4.67 8.89
N ILE A 174 -7.09 5.84 9.40
CA ILE A 174 -7.35 6.24 10.79
C ILE A 174 -8.86 6.46 11.00
N CYS A 175 -9.52 7.16 10.07
CA CYS A 175 -10.95 7.44 10.15
C CYS A 175 -11.77 6.16 10.14
N SER A 176 -11.55 5.26 9.19
CA SER A 176 -12.29 3.99 9.07
C SER A 176 -11.82 2.93 10.06
N GLY A 177 -10.52 2.87 10.37
CA GLY A 177 -9.93 1.82 11.20
C GLY A 177 -9.89 2.11 12.69
N VAL A 178 -10.03 3.37 13.11
CA VAL A 178 -9.93 3.77 14.52
C VAL A 178 -11.12 4.63 14.95
N PHE A 179 -11.39 5.77 14.30
CA PHE A 179 -12.46 6.67 14.75
C PHE A 179 -13.85 6.08 14.56
N LEU A 180 -14.10 5.46 13.41
CA LEU A 180 -15.36 4.80 13.12
C LEU A 180 -15.71 3.71 14.14
N PRO A 181 -14.84 2.72 14.44
CA PRO A 181 -15.14 1.75 15.50
C PRO A 181 -15.27 2.40 16.88
N LEU A 182 -14.47 3.44 17.23
CA LEU A 182 -14.61 4.13 18.52
C LEU A 182 -16.02 4.73 18.74
N ILE A 183 -16.70 5.13 17.66
CA ILE A 183 -18.08 5.64 17.69
C ILE A 183 -19.11 4.50 17.60
N LEU A 184 -18.89 3.53 16.70
CA LEU A 184 -19.85 2.44 16.47
C LEU A 184 -19.92 1.45 17.65
N ILE A 185 -18.81 1.19 18.34
CA ILE A 185 -18.76 0.26 19.48
C ILE A 185 -19.72 0.66 20.61
N PRO A 186 -19.67 1.89 21.17
CA PRO A 186 -20.59 2.28 22.23
C PRO A 186 -22.03 2.27 21.73
N PHE A 187 -22.28 2.74 20.51
CA PHE A 187 -23.62 2.73 19.92
C PHE A 187 -24.19 1.32 19.82
N ALA A 188 -23.45 0.38 19.23
CA ALA A 188 -23.87 -0.99 19.05
C ALA A 188 -24.09 -1.71 20.39
N ASN A 189 -23.18 -1.54 21.36
CA ASN A 189 -23.32 -2.22 22.63
C ASN A 189 -24.41 -1.60 23.53
N PHE A 190 -24.63 -0.28 23.49
CA PHE A 190 -25.76 0.33 24.20
C PHE A 190 -27.10 -0.04 23.59
N SER A 191 -27.20 -0.10 22.26
CA SER A 191 -28.42 -0.56 21.56
C SER A 191 -28.78 -1.99 21.98
N VAL A 192 -27.80 -2.90 21.96
CA VAL A 192 -27.98 -4.29 22.43
C VAL A 192 -28.34 -4.34 23.92
N ALA A 193 -27.67 -3.56 24.76
CA ALA A 193 -27.94 -3.53 26.19
C ALA A 193 -29.35 -3.01 26.50
N ALA A 194 -29.80 -1.95 25.82
CA ALA A 194 -31.12 -1.37 25.99
C ALA A 194 -32.23 -2.34 25.57
N GLY A 195 -32.03 -3.09 24.47
CA GLY A 195 -32.97 -4.11 24.01
C GLY A 195 -33.09 -5.33 24.93
N SER A 196 -32.14 -5.54 25.85
CA SER A 196 -32.13 -6.72 26.72
C SER A 196 -33.04 -6.62 27.94
N GLY A 197 -33.36 -5.41 28.42
CA GLY A 197 -34.05 -5.18 29.70
C GLY A 197 -33.29 -5.59 30.96
N VAL A 198 -32.17 -6.32 30.85
CA VAL A 198 -31.39 -6.86 31.98
C VAL A 198 -30.30 -5.89 32.45
N TYR A 199 -29.79 -5.05 31.54
CA TYR A 199 -28.71 -4.12 31.86
C TYR A 199 -29.24 -2.71 32.08
N ASN A 200 -28.79 -2.05 33.16
CA ASN A 200 -29.11 -0.66 33.44
C ASN A 200 -28.31 0.28 32.52
N VAL A 201 -28.88 0.59 31.36
CA VAL A 201 -28.36 1.53 30.38
C VAL A 201 -28.87 2.93 30.71
N PRO A 202 -28.02 3.99 30.66
CA PRO A 202 -28.49 5.35 30.82
C PRO A 202 -29.61 5.67 29.83
N HIS A 203 -30.62 6.41 30.30
CA HIS A 203 -31.76 6.81 29.49
C HIS A 203 -31.28 7.64 28.30
N ILE A 204 -31.90 7.47 27.13
CA ILE A 204 -31.50 8.13 25.85
C ILE A 204 -31.52 9.67 25.98
N THR A 205 -32.33 10.18 26.91
CA THR A 205 -32.47 11.61 27.22
C THR A 205 -31.24 12.20 27.94
N ASP A 206 -30.41 11.39 28.59
CA ASP A 206 -29.20 11.85 29.31
C ASP A 206 -27.93 11.68 28.45
N ILE A 207 -27.82 12.49 27.39
CA ILE A 207 -26.68 12.49 26.46
C ILE A 207 -25.36 12.78 27.20
N ARG A 208 -25.39 13.67 28.19
CA ARG A 208 -24.20 14.05 28.96
C ARG A 208 -23.71 12.89 29.83
N GLY A 209 -24.63 12.16 30.46
CA GLY A 209 -24.33 10.95 31.23
C GLY A 209 -23.76 9.82 30.35
N ILE A 210 -24.34 9.61 29.17
CA ILE A 210 -23.85 8.64 28.17
C ILE A 210 -22.42 8.96 27.79
N TYR A 211 -22.15 10.21 27.40
CA TYR A 211 -20.81 10.63 26.97
C TYR A 211 -19.76 10.48 28.08
N ARG A 212 -20.08 10.89 29.32
CA ARG A 212 -19.18 10.68 30.46
C ARG A 212 -18.88 9.20 30.70
N ARG A 213 -19.87 8.32 30.56
CA ARG A 213 -19.69 6.88 30.71
C ARG A 213 -18.83 6.29 29.59
N ILE A 214 -19.02 6.73 28.35
CA ILE A 214 -18.17 6.33 27.22
C ILE A 214 -16.72 6.76 27.48
N LEU A 215 -16.50 8.02 27.88
CA LEU A 215 -15.18 8.54 28.17
C LEU A 215 -14.50 7.81 29.33
N SER A 216 -15.22 7.47 30.39
CA SER A 216 -14.64 6.73 31.53
C SER A 216 -14.23 5.32 31.15
N ILE A 217 -14.90 4.69 30.19
CA ILE A 217 -14.51 3.38 29.64
C ILE A 217 -13.26 3.52 28.75
N TYR A 218 -13.17 4.56 27.94
CA TYR A 218 -12.03 4.76 27.03
C TYR A 218 -10.78 5.35 27.69
N GLN A 219 -10.90 6.13 28.77
CA GLN A 219 -9.78 6.73 29.49
C GLN A 219 -8.63 5.74 29.77
N PRO A 220 -8.86 4.56 30.37
CA PRO A 220 -7.80 3.59 30.64
C PRO A 220 -7.26 2.90 29.37
N MET A 221 -7.94 3.04 28.23
CA MET A 221 -7.53 2.47 26.95
C MET A 221 -6.80 3.48 26.06
N PHE A 222 -6.76 4.76 26.43
CA PHE A 222 -6.16 5.83 25.65
C PHE A 222 -4.74 5.53 25.12
N PRO A 223 -3.78 5.04 25.94
CA PRO A 223 -2.43 4.74 25.43
C PRO A 223 -2.43 3.61 24.38
N LYS A 224 -3.33 2.63 24.51
CA LYS A 224 -3.46 1.56 23.51
C LYS A 224 -4.11 2.05 22.23
N ILE A 225 -5.10 2.95 22.33
CA ILE A 225 -5.72 3.60 21.18
C ILE A 225 -4.69 4.46 20.43
N ALA A 226 -3.85 5.22 21.12
CA ALA A 226 -2.78 6.00 20.51
C ALA A 226 -1.75 5.12 19.76
N MET A 227 -1.40 3.97 20.32
CA MET A 227 -0.55 2.98 19.65
C MET A 227 -1.21 2.40 18.40
N ILE A 228 -2.50 2.06 18.46
CA ILE A 228 -3.27 1.59 17.30
C ILE A 228 -3.37 2.68 16.23
N PHE A 229 -3.61 3.93 16.64
CA PHE A 229 -3.67 5.09 15.75
C PHE A 229 -2.37 5.25 14.96
N THR A 230 -1.23 5.27 15.66
CA THR A 230 0.09 5.41 15.05
C THR A 230 0.39 4.23 14.13
N PHE A 231 0.06 3.00 14.55
CA PHE A 231 0.20 1.82 13.71
C PHE A 231 -0.63 1.90 12.43
N HIS A 232 -1.90 2.31 12.50
CA HIS A 232 -2.75 2.49 11.31
C HIS A 232 -2.20 3.56 10.35
N ALA A 233 -1.73 4.70 10.87
CA ALA A 233 -1.11 5.74 10.05
C ALA A 233 0.13 5.22 9.31
N LEU A 234 1.06 4.60 10.04
CA LEU A 234 2.31 4.09 9.47
C LEU A 234 2.06 2.97 8.47
N LEU A 235 1.16 2.04 8.79
CA LEU A 235 0.83 0.92 7.91
C LEU A 235 0.19 1.41 6.61
N ALA A 236 -0.78 2.33 6.69
CA ALA A 236 -1.41 2.93 5.51
C ALA A 236 -0.39 3.67 4.64
N GLY A 237 0.44 4.51 5.24
CA GLY A 237 1.50 5.23 4.52
C GLY A 237 2.47 4.27 3.82
N PHE A 238 2.93 3.23 4.53
CA PHE A 238 3.84 2.23 3.98
C PHE A 238 3.22 1.44 2.81
N ILE A 239 1.96 1.02 2.93
CA ILE A 239 1.25 0.29 1.87
C ILE A 239 1.07 1.20 0.65
N THR A 240 0.59 2.43 0.83
CA THR A 240 0.39 3.38 -0.27
C THR A 240 1.70 3.78 -0.94
N TYR A 241 2.77 3.96 -0.18
CA TYR A 241 4.11 4.14 -0.73
C TYR A 241 4.52 2.96 -1.62
N SER A 242 4.29 1.74 -1.13
CA SER A 242 4.62 0.51 -1.86
C SER A 242 3.75 0.34 -3.11
N GLU A 243 2.48 0.73 -3.06
CA GLU A 243 1.56 0.77 -4.20
C GLU A 243 2.06 1.74 -5.28
N ILE A 244 2.37 2.99 -4.92
CA ILE A 244 2.89 4.00 -5.85
C ILE A 244 4.19 3.52 -6.50
N LYS A 245 5.13 3.01 -5.70
CA LYS A 245 6.43 2.53 -6.19
C LYS A 245 6.27 1.37 -7.17
N SER A 246 5.36 0.45 -6.88
CA SER A 246 5.10 -0.71 -7.74
C SER A 246 4.42 -0.31 -9.03
N TYR A 247 3.47 0.63 -8.96
CA TYR A 247 2.79 1.18 -10.13
C TYR A 247 3.75 1.91 -11.07
N LEU A 248 4.67 2.72 -10.54
CA LEU A 248 5.69 3.40 -11.36
C LEU A 248 6.61 2.42 -12.09
N ARG A 249 7.01 1.32 -11.43
CA ARG A 249 7.80 0.26 -12.08
C ARG A 249 7.02 -0.44 -13.18
N MET A 250 5.74 -0.70 -12.97
CA MET A 250 4.89 -1.31 -13.98
C MET A 250 4.77 -0.42 -15.23
N LEU A 251 4.61 0.90 -15.04
CA LEU A 251 4.59 1.85 -16.16
C LEU A 251 5.91 1.89 -16.93
N ASP A 252 7.04 1.81 -16.23
CA ASP A 252 8.36 1.79 -16.86
C ASP A 252 8.56 0.55 -17.73
N MET A 253 8.18 -0.62 -17.23
CA MET A 253 8.25 -1.87 -18.01
C MET A 253 7.33 -1.85 -19.23
N GLN A 254 6.11 -1.31 -19.12
CA GLN A 254 5.18 -1.18 -20.25
C GLN A 254 5.74 -0.27 -21.35
N TYR A 255 6.45 0.78 -20.96
CA TYR A 255 7.09 1.69 -21.89
C TYR A 255 8.23 1.00 -22.66
N LEU A 256 9.12 0.30 -21.96
CA LEU A 256 10.23 -0.44 -22.60
C LEU A 256 9.74 -1.49 -23.60
N ILE A 257 8.71 -2.26 -23.22
CA ILE A 257 8.10 -3.27 -24.12
C ILE A 257 7.51 -2.61 -25.37
N LYS A 258 6.95 -1.40 -25.24
CA LYS A 258 6.41 -0.66 -26.39
C LYS A 258 7.52 -0.20 -27.33
N GLU A 259 8.63 0.31 -26.79
CA GLU A 259 9.79 0.70 -27.60
C GLU A 259 10.41 -0.49 -28.34
N GLU A 260 10.57 -1.64 -27.69
CA GLU A 260 11.06 -2.87 -28.32
C GLU A 260 10.18 -3.29 -29.51
N LYS A 261 8.86 -3.28 -29.35
CA LYS A 261 7.91 -3.61 -30.44
C LYS A 261 7.95 -2.60 -31.59
N GLU A 262 8.14 -1.32 -31.30
CA GLU A 262 8.28 -0.30 -32.35
C GLU A 262 9.60 -0.47 -33.12
N GLN A 263 10.67 -0.92 -32.47
CA GLN A 263 11.95 -1.24 -33.14
C GLN A 263 11.83 -2.50 -34.00
N GLU A 264 11.24 -3.58 -33.50
CA GLU A 264 10.98 -4.80 -34.29
C GLU A 264 10.13 -4.50 -35.53
N PHE A 265 9.09 -3.68 -35.39
CA PHE A 265 8.25 -3.27 -36.51
C PHE A 265 9.03 -2.49 -37.58
N LYS A 266 9.91 -1.56 -37.18
CA LYS A 266 10.78 -0.83 -38.12
C LYS A 266 11.76 -1.76 -38.83
N ASN A 267 12.35 -2.72 -38.12
CA ASN A 267 13.30 -3.67 -38.69
C ASN A 267 12.64 -4.68 -39.63
N ASN A 268 11.35 -4.97 -39.47
CA ASN A 268 10.60 -5.88 -40.36
C ASN A 268 10.08 -5.19 -41.65
N ILE A 269 10.18 -3.86 -41.75
CA ILE A 269 9.74 -3.07 -42.92
C ILE A 269 10.91 -2.74 -43.87
N VAL A 270 12.15 -2.80 -43.38
CA VAL A 270 13.38 -2.58 -44.16
C VAL A 270 13.89 -3.93 -44.69
#